data_AF-B4GSI9-F1
#
_entry.id   AF-B4GSI9-F1
#
_cell.length_a   1.000
_cell.length_b   1.000
_cell.length_c   1.000
_cell.angle_alpha   90.00
_cell.angle_beta   90.00
_cell.angle_gamma   90.00
#
_symmetry.space_group_name_H-M   'P 1'
#
loop_
_entity.id
_entity.type
_entity.pdbx_description
1 polymer ?
#
loop_
_entity_poly.entity_id
_entity_poly.type
_entity_poly.pdbx_seq_one_letter_code
_entity_poly.pdbx_strand_id
1 'polypeptide(L)'
;MPYIIIRGNLASYSHKYPWRVLVSGLKADDIEQLNKFSCGGYSDESTIVYLVHPCRILSALEILGFRVVASSSTAVKQDYNEYMWTMRKEFDEPEPLEAESVVRENLSNIGREAASLGNYHKVDSPE
;
A
#
# COMPACT_ATOMS: atom_id res chain seq x y z
N MET A 1 -1.06 2.88 18.09
CA MET A 1 -0.92 4.03 17.18
C MET A 1 -1.23 3.53 15.78
N PRO A 2 -2.21 4.12 15.06
CA PRO A 2 -2.52 3.68 13.70
C PRO A 2 -1.50 4.19 12.68
N TYR A 3 -0.79 5.28 12.97
CA TYR A 3 0.22 5.85 12.08
C TYR A 3 1.63 5.55 12.59
N ILE A 4 2.52 5.32 11.63
CA ILE A 4 3.97 5.24 11.83
C ILE A 4 4.66 6.16 10.83
N ILE A 5 5.83 6.65 11.22
CA ILE A 5 6.67 7.50 10.39
C ILE A 5 7.95 6.76 10.08
N ILE A 6 8.29 6.70 8.79
CA ILE A 6 9.50 6.08 8.28
C ILE A 6 10.35 7.18 7.68
N ARG A 7 11.62 7.26 8.05
CA ARG A 7 12.63 8.12 7.41
C ARG A 7 13.76 7.24 6.89
N GLY A 8 14.17 7.42 5.64
CA GLY A 8 15.24 6.62 5.07
C GLY A 8 15.88 7.23 3.83
N ASN A 9 16.92 6.57 3.35
CA ASN A 9 17.70 6.99 2.20
C ASN A 9 17.60 6.00 1.04
N LEU A 10 17.36 6.52 -0.17
CA LEU A 10 17.33 5.70 -1.39
C LEU A 10 18.72 5.58 -2.06
N ALA A 11 19.63 6.50 -1.75
CA ALA A 11 21.02 6.46 -2.21
C ALA A 11 21.96 6.12 -1.05
N SER A 12 22.99 5.32 -1.30
CA SER A 12 23.98 4.94 -0.29
C SER A 12 24.83 6.13 0.14
N TYR A 13 24.92 6.38 1.45
CA TYR A 13 25.75 7.47 2.01
C TYR A 13 27.05 7.03 2.66
N SER A 14 27.24 5.74 2.88
CA SER A 14 28.43 5.19 3.55
C SER A 14 28.75 3.80 3.02
N HIS A 15 30.04 3.47 3.01
CA HIS A 15 30.50 2.13 2.63
C HIS A 15 30.21 1.06 3.69
N LYS A 16 30.06 1.45 4.97
CA LYS A 16 29.88 0.48 6.08
C LYS A 16 28.41 0.09 6.29
N TYR A 17 27.51 1.08 6.23
CA TYR A 17 26.06 0.87 6.27
C TYR A 17 25.42 1.77 5.22
N PRO A 18 25.23 1.28 3.99
CA PRO A 18 24.74 2.10 2.88
C PRO A 18 23.32 2.61 3.12
N TRP A 19 22.49 1.88 3.88
CA TRP A 19 21.11 2.23 4.15
C TRP A 19 20.81 2.28 5.64
N ARG A 20 20.03 3.29 6.02
CA ARG A 20 19.54 3.50 7.37
C ARG A 20 18.10 3.96 7.31
N VAL A 21 17.22 3.19 7.93
CA VAL A 21 15.79 3.45 8.01
C VAL A 21 15.42 3.64 9.47
N LEU A 22 14.82 4.77 9.80
CA LEU A 22 14.27 5.05 11.12
C LEU A 22 12.77 4.82 11.04
N VAL A 23 12.22 4.02 11.94
CA VAL A 23 10.77 3.77 12.03
C VAL A 23 10.31 4.15 13.42
N SER A 24 9.39 5.11 13.50
CA SER A 24 8.82 5.62 14.75
C SER A 24 7.36 5.19 14.90
N GLY A 25 6.97 4.84 16.14
CA GLY A 25 5.58 4.57 16.51
C GLY A 25 5.07 3.13 16.32
N LEU A 26 5.97 2.17 16.10
CA LEU A 26 5.61 0.74 16.05
C LEU A 26 5.15 0.23 17.41
N LYS A 27 4.20 -0.72 17.39
CA LYS A 27 3.81 -1.50 18.58
C LYS A 27 4.78 -2.66 18.80
N ALA A 28 4.86 -3.17 20.03
CA ALA A 28 5.73 -4.30 20.40
C ALA A 28 5.58 -5.51 19.46
N ASP A 29 4.35 -5.95 19.18
CA ASP A 29 4.10 -7.10 18.29
C ASP A 29 4.64 -6.88 16.88
N ASP A 30 4.49 -5.67 16.33
CA ASP A 30 5.00 -5.32 15.00
C ASP A 30 6.54 -5.25 15.00
N ILE A 31 7.16 -4.83 16.11
CA ILE A 31 8.62 -4.83 16.28
C ILE A 31 9.17 -6.26 16.24
N GLU A 32 8.51 -7.19 16.92
CA GLU A 32 8.94 -8.60 16.96
C GLU A 32 8.97 -9.23 15.55
N GLN A 33 7.98 -8.91 14.70
CA GLN A 33 7.92 -9.38 13.31
C GLN A 33 9.05 -8.81 12.42
N LEU A 34 9.63 -7.67 12.83
CA LEU A 34 10.72 -7.00 12.12
C LEU A 34 12.12 -7.39 12.63
N ASN A 35 12.24 -8.18 13.71
CA ASN A 35 13.52 -8.63 14.28
C ASN A 35 14.41 -9.42 13.30
N LYS A 36 13.86 -9.89 12.18
CA LYS A 36 14.62 -10.54 11.10
C LYS A 36 15.54 -9.57 10.33
N PHE A 37 15.31 -8.27 10.43
CA PHE A 37 16.14 -7.26 9.77
C PHE A 37 17.28 -6.82 10.70
N SER A 38 18.46 -6.59 10.12
CA SER A 38 19.60 -6.02 10.85
C SER A 38 19.19 -4.71 11.50
N CYS A 39 19.23 -4.67 12.83
CA CYS A 39 18.82 -3.54 13.65
C CYS A 39 20.05 -2.82 14.19
N GLY A 40 20.07 -1.49 14.07
CA GLY A 40 21.06 -0.59 14.68
C GLY A 40 20.70 -0.18 16.10
N GLY A 41 19.60 -0.70 16.65
CA GLY A 41 19.06 -0.33 17.97
C GLY A 41 18.06 0.82 17.90
N TYR A 42 17.78 1.39 19.07
CA TYR A 42 16.90 2.53 19.23
C TYR A 42 17.67 3.84 19.03
N SER A 43 17.11 4.75 18.22
CA SER A 43 17.63 6.12 18.08
C SER A 43 17.10 7.04 19.19
N ASP A 44 15.92 6.72 19.71
CA ASP A 44 15.22 7.36 20.84
C ASP A 44 14.21 6.35 21.42
N GLU A 45 13.39 6.75 22.39
CA GLU A 45 12.42 5.87 23.07
C GLU A 45 11.35 5.26 22.14
N SER A 46 11.11 5.86 20.98
CA SER A 46 10.01 5.53 20.07
C SER A 46 10.46 5.11 18.66
N THR A 47 11.75 5.23 18.36
CA THR A 47 12.30 5.09 17.01
C THR A 47 13.35 4.01 16.93
N ILE A 48 13.11 3.01 16.07
CA ILE A 48 14.03 1.91 15.80
C ILE A 48 14.79 2.17 14.49
N VAL A 49 16.08 1.85 14.50
CA VAL A 49 16.95 1.96 13.32
C VAL A 49 17.14 0.60 12.67
N TYR A 50 16.79 0.49 11.39
CA TYR A 50 17.06 -0.68 10.57
C TYR A 50 18.14 -0.36 9.53
N LEU A 51 19.09 -1.30 9.35
CA LEU A 51 20.26 -1.15 8.49
C LEU A 51 20.05 -1.87 7.15
N VAL A 52 18.91 -1.62 6.50
CA VAL A 52 18.49 -2.22 5.23
C VAL A 52 17.86 -1.16 4.32
N HIS A 53 17.76 -1.43 3.02
CA HIS A 53 17.14 -0.53 2.06
C HIS A 53 15.67 -0.21 2.44
N PRO A 54 15.19 1.05 2.35
CA PRO A 54 13.83 1.45 2.72
C PRO A 54 12.72 0.54 2.18
N CYS A 55 12.79 0.16 0.90
CA CYS A 55 11.79 -0.74 0.29
C CYS A 55 11.61 -2.07 1.04
N ARG A 56 12.66 -2.63 1.67
CA ARG A 56 12.52 -3.88 2.44
C ARG A 56 11.66 -3.69 3.69
N ILE A 57 11.79 -2.54 4.35
CA ILE A 57 11.00 -2.19 5.53
C ILE A 57 9.57 -1.85 5.12
N LEU A 58 9.38 -1.03 4.09
CA LEU A 58 8.06 -0.67 3.58
C LEU A 58 7.25 -1.92 3.18
N SER A 59 7.83 -2.83 2.40
CA SER A 59 7.13 -4.07 2.02
C SER A 59 6.85 -5.01 3.20
N ALA A 60 7.72 -5.04 4.21
CA ALA A 60 7.44 -5.81 5.42
C ALA A 60 6.27 -5.21 6.20
N LEU A 61 6.21 -3.88 6.29
CA LEU A 61 5.10 -3.17 6.93
C LEU A 61 3.79 -3.34 6.15
N GLU A 62 3.83 -3.40 4.82
CA GLU A 62 2.67 -3.73 3.98
C GLU A 62 2.09 -5.10 4.34
N ILE A 63 2.94 -6.12 4.52
CA ILE A 63 2.50 -7.46 4.96
C ILE A 63 1.88 -7.41 6.37
N LEU A 64 2.32 -6.49 7.23
CA LEU A 64 1.76 -6.26 8.56
C LEU A 64 0.48 -5.39 8.54
N GLY A 65 -0.04 -5.06 7.36
CA GLY A 65 -1.28 -4.30 7.18
C GLY A 65 -1.11 -2.77 7.20
N PHE A 66 0.11 -2.27 7.02
CA PHE A 66 0.34 -0.82 6.88
C PHE A 66 0.33 -0.40 5.41
N ARG A 67 -0.36 0.70 5.11
CA ARG A 67 -0.33 1.32 3.78
C ARG A 67 0.36 2.68 3.83
N VAL A 68 1.16 3.00 2.82
CA VAL A 68 1.67 4.37 2.63
C VAL A 68 0.50 5.32 2.34
N VAL A 69 0.36 6.37 3.14
CA VAL A 69 -0.69 7.39 2.96
C VAL A 69 -0.12 8.76 2.58
N ALA A 70 1.17 8.96 2.81
CA ALA A 70 1.89 10.15 2.36
C ALA A 70 3.38 9.83 2.19
N SER A 71 4.02 10.51 1.24
CA SER A 71 5.46 10.49 1.05
C SER A 71 5.99 11.91 0.84
N SER A 72 7.13 12.23 1.41
CA SER A 72 7.83 13.49 1.20
C SER A 72 9.33 13.26 1.10
N SER A 73 10.05 14.27 0.61
CA SER A 73 11.51 14.29 0.63
C SER A 73 12.02 15.64 1.07
N THR A 74 13.22 15.66 1.64
CA THR A 74 13.94 16.89 1.98
C THR A 74 15.38 16.74 1.53
N ALA A 75 15.83 17.70 0.72
CA ALA A 75 17.23 17.81 0.35
C ALA A 75 17.98 18.51 1.50
N VAL A 76 18.92 17.79 2.13
CA VAL A 76 19.67 18.32 3.29
C VAL A 76 21.03 18.88 2.85
N LYS A 77 21.69 18.22 1.89
CA LYS A 77 22.95 18.64 1.24
C LYS A 77 22.94 18.18 -0.22
N GLN A 78 23.88 18.67 -1.04
CA GLN A 78 24.11 18.11 -2.38
C GLN A 78 24.26 16.58 -2.25
N ASP A 79 23.43 15.85 -3.01
CA ASP A 79 23.34 14.40 -3.08
C ASP A 79 22.85 13.66 -1.82
N TYR A 80 22.42 14.40 -0.78
CA TYR A 80 21.85 13.84 0.44
C TYR A 80 20.36 14.18 0.55
N ASN A 81 19.54 13.30 -0.03
CA ASN A 81 18.08 13.36 0.01
C ASN A 81 17.50 12.37 1.01
N GLU A 82 16.86 12.89 2.04
CA GLU A 82 16.10 12.06 2.95
C GLU A 82 14.66 11.96 2.49
N TYR A 83 14.13 10.74 2.55
CA TYR A 83 12.77 10.42 2.19
C TYR A 83 12.01 10.05 3.45
N MET A 84 10.77 10.49 3.51
CA MET A 84 9.86 10.19 4.60
C MET A 84 8.59 9.55 4.04
N TRP A 85 8.09 8.56 4.74
CA TRP A 85 6.81 7.91 4.46
C TRP A 85 5.98 7.87 5.75
N THR A 86 4.75 8.34 5.64
CA THR A 86 3.74 8.10 6.67
C THR A 86 2.97 6.87 6.24
N MET A 87 2.97 5.83 7.07
CA MET A 87 2.13 4.66 6.86
C MET A 87 1.04 4.59 7.92
N ARG A 88 -0.13 4.11 7.52
CA ARG A 88 -1.28 3.88 8.38
C ARG A 88 -1.60 2.39 8.39
N LYS A 89 -1.78 1.80 9.57
CA LYS A 89 -2.34 0.46 9.71
C LYS A 89 -3.81 0.52 9.33
N GLU A 90 -4.16 -0.12 8.24
CA GLU A 90 -5.57 -0.29 7.85
C GLU A 90 -6.10 -1.46 8.67
N PHE A 91 -7.22 -1.26 9.37
CA PHE A 91 -7.91 -2.34 10.07
C PHE A 91 -8.95 -2.88 9.11
N ASP A 92 -8.57 -3.86 8.29
CA ASP A 92 -9.52 -4.60 7.47
C ASP A 92 -9.16 -6.09 7.55
N GLU A 93 -10.01 -6.87 8.24
CA GLU A 93 -10.13 -8.29 7.94
C GLU A 93 -10.52 -8.37 6.46
N PRO A 94 -9.82 -9.15 5.61
CA PRO A 94 -10.08 -9.11 4.18
C PRO A 94 -11.55 -9.45 3.93
N GLU A 95 -12.30 -8.53 3.32
CA GLU A 95 -13.64 -8.84 2.84
C GLU A 95 -13.52 -10.06 1.92
N PRO A 96 -14.28 -11.14 2.17
CA PRO A 96 -14.25 -12.29 1.29
C PRO A 96 -14.63 -11.81 -0.11
N LEU A 97 -13.75 -12.05 -1.07
CA LEU A 97 -14.01 -11.74 -2.47
C LEU A 97 -15.31 -12.44 -2.86
N GLU A 98 -16.40 -11.69 -3.01
CA GLU A 98 -17.65 -12.18 -3.58
C GLU A 98 -17.45 -12.48 -5.07
N ALA A 99 -16.75 -13.57 -5.37
CA ALA A 99 -16.52 -14.06 -6.72
C ALA A 99 -17.79 -14.64 -7.37
N GLU A 100 -18.95 -14.60 -6.70
CA GLU A 100 -20.17 -15.26 -7.15
C GLU A 100 -21.24 -14.34 -7.77
N SER A 101 -21.14 -13.00 -7.64
CA SER A 101 -22.20 -12.10 -8.13
C SER A 101 -22.05 -11.76 -9.63
N VAL A 102 -20.82 -11.67 -10.15
CA VAL A 102 -20.55 -11.24 -11.55
C VAL A 102 -20.94 -12.32 -12.57
N VAL A 103 -20.99 -13.60 -12.18
CA VAL A 103 -21.36 -14.69 -13.09
C VAL A 103 -22.88 -14.72 -13.34
N ARG A 104 -23.70 -14.30 -12.37
CA ARG A 104 -25.17 -14.34 -12.51
C ARG A 104 -25.72 -13.24 -13.42
N GLU A 105 -25.14 -12.04 -13.39
CA GLU A 105 -25.63 -10.91 -14.21
C GLU A 105 -25.37 -11.09 -15.71
N ASN A 106 -24.29 -11.79 -16.08
CA ASN A 106 -23.94 -12.02 -17.49
C ASN A 106 -24.86 -13.04 -18.18
N LEU A 107 -25.44 -13.99 -17.45
CA LEU A 107 -26.38 -14.96 -18.02
C LEU A 107 -27.78 -14.36 -18.27
N SER A 108 -28.20 -13.36 -17.48
CA SER A 108 -29.49 -12.69 -17.66
C SER A 108 -29.54 -11.77 -18.89
N ASN A 109 -28.39 -11.25 -19.33
CA ASN A 109 -28.35 -10.30 -20.45
C ASN A 109 -28.39 -10.99 -21.83
N ILE A 110 -27.92 -12.23 -21.94
CA ILE A 110 -27.89 -12.98 -23.20
C ILE A 110 -29.32 -13.33 -23.69
N GLY A 111 -30.28 -13.50 -22.79
CA GLY A 111 -31.67 -13.83 -23.15
C GLY A 111 -32.49 -12.64 -23.66
N ARG A 112 -32.06 -11.39 -23.41
CA ARG A 112 -32.84 -10.19 -23.72
C ARG A 112 -32.59 -9.63 -25.11
N GLU A 113 -31.38 -9.77 -25.66
CA GLU A 113 -31.07 -9.24 -27.00
C GLU A 113 -31.69 -10.06 -28.13
N ALA A 114 -31.91 -11.37 -27.95
CA ALA A 114 -32.54 -12.23 -28.95
C ALA A 114 -34.03 -11.92 -29.19
N ALA A 115 -34.72 -11.28 -28.24
CA ALA A 115 -36.15 -10.96 -28.35
C ALA A 115 -36.43 -9.58 -28.98
N SER A 116 -35.41 -8.71 -29.13
CA SER A 116 -35.61 -7.33 -29.60
C SER A 116 -35.53 -7.15 -31.12
N LEU A 117 -35.13 -8.18 -31.87
CA LEU A 117 -34.99 -8.11 -33.34
C LEU A 117 -36.27 -8.44 -34.12
N GLY A 118 -37.39 -8.71 -33.44
CA GLY A 118 -38.62 -9.23 -34.06
C GLY A 118 -39.67 -8.21 -34.53
N ASN A 119 -39.61 -6.94 -34.12
CA ASN A 119 -40.72 -6.00 -34.36
C ASN A 119 -40.27 -4.71 -35.06
N TYR A 120 -40.06 -4.79 -36.38
CA TYR A 120 -40.16 -3.63 -37.26
C TYR A 120 -41.21 -3.92 -38.33
N HIS A 121 -42.42 -3.35 -38.16
CA HIS A 121 -43.26 -2.82 -39.25
C HIS A 121 -44.61 -2.30 -38.73
N LYS A 122 -44.74 -0.98 -38.66
CA LYS A 122 -45.69 -0.21 -39.49
C LYS A 122 -45.48 1.28 -39.24
N VAL A 123 -45.13 1.97 -40.32
CA VAL A 123 -45.04 3.42 -40.43
C VAL A 123 -46.46 3.93 -40.63
N ASP A 124 -46.87 4.95 -39.88
CA ASP A 124 -48.05 5.75 -40.22
C ASP A 124 -47.60 7.22 -40.32
N SER A 125 -47.90 7.84 -41.46
CA SER A 125 -47.60 9.24 -41.76
C SER A 125 -48.84 10.10 -41.52
N PRO A 126 -48.69 11.38 -41.13
CA PRO A 126 -49.79 12.18 -40.60
C PRO A 126 -50.52 13.01 -41.67
N GLU A 127 -51.86 13.09 -41.56
CA GLU A 127 -52.70 14.28 -41.27
C GLU A 127 -54.18 13.98 -41.59
#